data_AF-A0A2D6QXX5-F1
#
_entry.id   AF-A0A2D6QXX5-F1
#
_cell.length_a   1.000
_cell.length_b   1.000
_cell.length_c   1.000
_cell.angle_alpha   90.00
_cell.angle_beta   90.00
_cell.angle_gamma   90.00
#
_symmetry.space_group_name_H-M   'P 1'
#
loop_
_entity.id
_entity.type
_entity.pdbx_description
1 polymer ?
#
loop_
_entity_poly.entity_id
_entity_poly.type
_entity_poly.pdbx_seq_one_letter_code
_entity_poly.pdbx_strand_id
1 'polypeptide(L)' 'MTDNPIRIHLQWQDGRTLDRDWSAPDESLPPKVEHDGRTFVFTGDRTDRGLPIYQERDEG' A
#
# COMPACT_ATOMS: atom_id res chain seq x y z
N MET A 1 20.62 -8.66 0.63
CA MET A 1 19.30 -8.26 0.13
C MET A 1 19.15 -6.80 0.49
N THR A 2 19.18 -5.92 -0.50
CA THR A 2 19.02 -4.48 -0.30
C THR A 2 17.52 -4.26 -0.16
N ASP A 3 17.05 -3.92 1.04
CA ASP A 3 15.67 -3.49 1.23
C ASP A 3 15.46 -2.25 0.37
N ASN A 4 14.74 -2.37 -0.75
CA ASN A 4 14.45 -1.25 -1.61
C ASN A 4 13.07 -0.74 -1.22
N PRO A 5 12.98 0.40 -0.52
CA PRO A 5 11.70 0.88 -0.02
C PRO A 5 10.79 1.25 -1.20
N ILE A 6 9.64 0.59 -1.27
CA ILE A 6 8.60 0.91 -2.24
C ILE A 6 7.66 1.93 -1.60
N ARG A 7 7.53 3.10 -2.22
CA ARG A 7 6.56 4.09 -1.77
C ARG A 7 5.16 3.69 -2.24
N ILE A 8 4.23 3.54 -1.29
CA ILE A 8 2.84 3.12 -1.55
C ILE A 8 1.85 4.20 -1.08
N HIS A 9 0.66 4.22 -1.68
CA HIS A 9 -0.44 5.10 -1.31
C HIS A 9 -1.55 4.30 -0.63
N LEU A 10 -1.76 4.50 0.66
CA LEU A 10 -2.83 3.88 1.44
C LEU A 10 -4.09 4.77 1.37
N GLN A 11 -5.24 4.18 1.08
CA GLN A 11 -6.53 4.85 1.06
C GLN A 11 -7.49 4.13 2.01
N TRP A 12 -7.95 4.84 3.03
CA TRP A 12 -8.95 4.37 3.99
C TRP A 12 -10.36 4.47 3.42
N GLN A 13 -11.30 3.69 3.96
CA GLN A 13 -12.69 3.75 3.52
C GLN A 13 -13.38 5.08 3.86
N ASP A 14 -12.94 5.75 4.93
CA ASP A 14 -13.39 7.10 5.32
C ASP A 14 -12.85 8.20 4.38
N GLY A 15 -12.03 7.84 3.37
CA GLY A 15 -11.46 8.76 2.40
C GLY A 15 -10.12 9.38 2.83
N ARG A 16 -9.62 9.07 4.02
CA ARG A 16 -8.26 9.44 4.44
C ARG A 16 -7.23 8.74 3.56
N THR A 17 -6.08 9.37 3.34
CA THR A 17 -4.98 8.81 2.55
C THR A 17 -3.61 9.05 3.19
N LEU A 18 -2.66 8.15 2.96
CA LEU A 18 -1.29 8.24 3.47
C LEU A 18 -0.29 7.65 2.48
N ASP A 19 0.74 8.42 2.15
CA ASP A 19 1.90 7.91 1.43
C ASP A 19 2.86 7.29 2.46
N ARG A 20 3.21 6.00 2.32
CA ARG A 20 4.14 5.31 3.23
C ARG A 20 5.20 4.55 2.45
N ASP A 21 6.43 4.56 2.95
CA ASP A 21 7.49 3.70 2.45
C ASP A 21 7.32 2.29 3.05
N TRP A 22 7.26 1.30 2.17
CA TRP A 22 7.10 -0.09 2.50
C TRP A 22 8.37 -0.86 2.13
N SER A 23 9.00 -1.45 3.15
CA SER A 23 10.14 -2.33 3.01
C SER A 23 9.69 -3.68 2.46
N ALA A 24 10.03 -3.95 1.20
CA ALA A 24 9.82 -5.25 0.57
C ALA A 24 11.18 -5.92 0.29
N PRO A 25 11.28 -7.25 0.48
CA PRO A 25 12.52 -7.97 0.21
C PRO A 25 12.94 -7.93 -1.27
N ASP A 26 12.02 -7.57 -2.16
CA ASP A 26 12.18 -7.46 -3.62
C ASP A 26 11.34 -6.28 -4.15
N GLU A 27 11.59 -5.81 -5.39
CA GLU A 27 10.79 -4.76 -6.08
C GLU A 27 9.35 -5.21 -6.44
N SER A 28 8.87 -6.32 -5.89
CA SER A 28 7.53 -6.83 -6.12
C SER A 28 6.52 -6.15 -5.21
N LEU A 29 5.45 -5.60 -5.80
CA LEU A 29 4.34 -5.03 -5.05
C LEU A 29 3.59 -6.13 -4.31
N PRO A 30 3.51 -6.11 -2.96
CA PRO A 30 2.71 -7.08 -2.24
C PRO A 30 1.22 -6.91 -2.60
N PRO A 31 0.43 -7.99 -2.69
CA PRO A 31 -1.00 -7.87 -2.97
C PRO A 31 -1.78 -7.26 -1.81
N LYS A 32 -1.25 -7.39 -0.59
CA LYS A 32 -1.83 -6.83 0.64
C LYS A 32 -0.74 -6.34 1.57
N VAL A 33 -1.04 -5.28 2.31
CA VAL A 33 -0.18 -4.72 3.36
C VAL A 33 -1.02 -4.47 4.61
N GLU A 34 -0.40 -4.55 5.77
CA GLU A 34 -1.04 -4.23 7.04
C GLU A 34 -0.48 -2.91 7.56
N HIS A 35 -1.37 -2.02 8.02
CA HIS A 35 -1.00 -0.75 8.62
C HIS A 35 -1.98 -0.40 9.73
N ASP A 36 -1.47 -0.14 10.93
CA ASP A 36 -2.27 0.28 12.09
C ASP A 36 -3.42 -0.71 12.42
N GLY A 37 -3.15 -2.01 12.27
CA GLY A 37 -4.14 -3.08 12.47
C GLY A 37 -5.23 -3.16 11.39
N ARG A 38 -5.06 -2.47 10.26
CA ARG A 38 -5.96 -2.52 9.11
C ARG A 38 -5.27 -3.15 7.91
N THR A 39 -6.03 -3.92 7.13
CA THR A 39 -5.56 -4.54 5.90
C THR A 39 -5.85 -3.63 4.71
N PHE A 40 -4.85 -3.40 3.88
CA PHE A 40 -5.00 -2.68 2.62
C PHE A 40 -4.60 -3.58 1.46
N VAL A 41 -5.43 -3.61 0.42
CA VAL A 41 -5.24 -4.47 -0.75
C VAL A 41 -4.89 -3.62 -1.96
N PHE A 42 -3.90 -4.07 -2.72
CA PHE A 42 -3.49 -3.40 -3.95
C PHE A 42 -4.65 -3.39 -4.94
N THR A 43 -4.99 -2.21 -5.43
CA THR A 43 -6.15 -2.00 -6.32
C THR A 43 -5.85 -2.30 -7.78
N GLY A 44 -4.57 -2.46 -8.16
CA GLY A 44 -4.13 -2.50 -9.55
C GLY A 44 -3.88 -1.12 -10.16
N ASP A 45 -4.28 -0.05 -9.46
CA ASP A 45 -4.17 1.33 -9.93
C ASP A 45 -2.99 2.08 -9.28
N ARG A 46 -2.65 3.24 -9.87
CA ARG A 46 -1.55 4.09 -9.40
C ARG A 46 -2.01 5.55 -9.38
N THR A 47 -1.55 6.28 -8.37
CA THR A 47 -1.72 7.74 -8.32
C THR A 47 -1.04 8.41 -9.51
N ASP A 48 -1.37 9.67 -9.78
CA ASP A 48 -0.72 10.50 -10.81
C ASP A 48 0.82 10.55 -10.66
N ARG A 49 1.32 10.39 -9.43
CA ARG A 49 2.75 10.33 -9.10
C ARG A 49 3.38 8.94 -9.34
N GLY A 50 2.62 7.98 -9.85
CA GLY A 50 3.06 6.60 -10.10
C GLY A 50 3.08 5.69 -8.87
N LEU A 51 2.50 6.12 -7.74
CA LEU A 51 2.47 5.30 -6.51
C LEU A 51 1.35 4.26 -6.57
N PRO A 52 1.62 2.97 -6.28
CA PRO A 52 0.59 1.94 -6.19
C PRO A 52 -0.44 2.27 -5.11
N ILE A 53 -1.72 2.16 -5.46
CA ILE A 53 -2.83 2.46 -4.55
C ILE A 53 -3.29 1.18 -3.85
N TYR A 54 -3.28 1.22 -2.53
CA TYR A 54 -3.80 0.19 -1.65
C TYR A 54 -5.02 0.71 -0.92
N GLN A 55 -6.15 0.03 -1.06
CA GLN A 55 -7.40 0.43 -0.44
C GLN A 55 -7.71 -0.46 0.77
N GLU A 56 -8.13 0.16 1.86
CA GLU A 56 -8.56 -0.52 3.08
C GLU A 56 -9.68 -1.53 2.78
N ARG A 57 -9.48 -2.76 3.24
CA ARG A 57 -10.48 -3.83 3.21
C ARG A 57 -10.70 -4.30 4.64
N ASP A 58 -11.95 -4.33 5.08
CA ASP A 58 -12.33 -5.07 6.27
C ASP A 58 -12.18 -6.57 5.96
N GLU A 59 -11.27 -7.25 6.65
CA GLU A 59 -11.39 -8.70 6.84
C GLU A 59 -12.48 -8.90 7.90
N GLY A 60 -13.73 -9.04 7.43
CA GLY A 60 -14.89 -9.39 8.26
C GLY A 60 -14.98 -10.89 8.53
#